data_AF-A0ABD1E1X3-F1
#
_entry.id   AF-A0ABD1E1X3-F1
#
_cell.length_a   1.000
_cell.length_b   1.000
_cell.length_c   1.000
_cell.angle_alpha   90.00
_cell.angle_beta   90.00
_cell.angle_gamma   90.00
#
_symmetry.space_group_name_H-M   'P 1'
#
loop_
_entity.id
_entity.type
_entity.pdbx_description
1 polymer ?
#
loop_
_entity_poly.entity_id
_entity_poly.type
_entity_poly.pdbx_seq_one_letter_code
_entity_poly.pdbx_strand_id
1 'polypeptide(L)'
;MPPSLHKRNIFFLETSCNSYKMGRIFITSRQACAVESAARMNPDMDVYLLFASPGLIVDYGSESDKFLHVLITEYPNVKIQHFNIERYVQNTPVEDLWTSGKIYKSSYPIVHTSDALRLLTLWKYGGIYLDLDVIVVKNLSNFPENFAGAEAYNLLANGVMGFSQFGKGREYINDCLQDFAINFDGTQWGFNGPHLITRYNGITLFTFTEPIRTFCQEHGIY
;
A
#
# COMPACT_ATOMS: atom_id res chain seq x y z
N MET A 1 -10.76 -14.98 1.91
CA MET A 1 -11.88 -14.23 1.29
C MET A 1 -11.37 -12.87 0.84
N PRO A 2 -11.83 -12.35 -0.31
CA PRO A 2 -11.46 -11.01 -0.75
C PRO A 2 -11.94 -9.95 0.26
N PRO A 3 -11.26 -8.80 0.37
CA PRO A 3 -11.70 -7.70 1.22
C PRO A 3 -13.12 -7.22 0.87
N SER A 4 -13.92 -6.92 1.89
CA SER A 4 -15.25 -6.33 1.69
C SER A 4 -15.13 -4.86 1.30
N LEU A 5 -15.88 -4.44 0.27
CA LEU A 5 -15.93 -3.05 -0.19
C LEU A 5 -16.74 -2.12 0.74
N HIS A 6 -17.52 -2.69 1.67
CA HIS A 6 -18.35 -1.93 2.62
C HIS A 6 -17.71 -1.84 4.01
N LYS A 7 -16.53 -2.44 4.20
CA LYS A 7 -15.77 -2.40 5.44
C LYS A 7 -14.43 -1.75 5.17
N ARG A 8 -14.05 -0.78 6.00
CA ARG A 8 -12.73 -0.17 5.95
C ARG A 8 -11.70 -1.15 6.50
N ASN A 9 -10.75 -1.56 5.66
CA ASN A 9 -9.71 -2.54 5.98
C ASN A 9 -8.33 -1.88 5.94
N ILE A 10 -7.35 -2.49 6.61
CA ILE A 10 -5.95 -2.08 6.60
C ILE A 10 -5.16 -3.09 5.75
N PHE A 11 -4.25 -2.59 4.92
CA PHE A 11 -3.44 -3.37 4.00
C PHE A 11 -1.96 -3.10 4.22
N PHE A 12 -1.21 -4.19 4.34
CA PHE A 12 0.23 -4.25 4.24
C PHE A 12 0.62 -5.11 3.04
N LEU A 13 1.63 -4.70 2.29
CA LEU A 13 2.14 -5.45 1.14
C LEU A 13 3.62 -5.80 1.36
N GLU A 14 3.94 -7.08 1.28
CA GLU A 14 5.31 -7.55 1.06
C GLU A 14 5.48 -7.82 -0.43
N THR A 15 6.29 -6.99 -1.10
CA THR A 15 6.56 -7.08 -2.55
C THR A 15 8.06 -7.23 -2.87
N SER A 16 8.92 -7.39 -1.88
CA SER A 16 10.38 -7.37 -2.06
C SER A 16 10.96 -8.71 -2.52
N CYS A 17 10.15 -9.78 -2.50
CA CYS A 17 10.56 -11.17 -2.74
C CYS A 17 11.66 -11.69 -1.78
N ASN A 18 12.22 -10.84 -0.92
CA ASN A 18 13.14 -11.24 0.16
C ASN A 18 12.41 -12.02 1.26
N SER A 19 11.08 -11.94 1.30
CA SER A 19 10.23 -12.76 2.15
C SER A 19 10.17 -14.23 1.72
N TYR A 20 10.81 -14.65 0.62
CA TYR A 20 10.77 -16.05 0.18
C TYR A 20 12.08 -16.79 0.47
N LYS A 21 12.02 -17.79 1.34
CA LYS A 21 13.18 -18.64 1.66
C LYS A 21 12.78 -20.10 1.82
N MET A 22 13.38 -20.98 0.99
CA MET A 22 13.16 -22.42 1.04
C MET A 22 11.67 -22.82 0.97
N GLY A 23 10.91 -22.21 0.06
CA GLY A 23 9.48 -22.52 -0.10
C GLY A 23 8.54 -21.84 0.90
N ARG A 24 9.05 -20.98 1.78
CA ARG A 24 8.29 -20.36 2.87
C ARG A 24 8.26 -18.84 2.78
N ILE A 25 7.23 -18.24 3.35
CA ILE A 25 7.22 -16.81 3.64
C ILE A 25 8.00 -16.50 4.93
N PHE A 26 8.61 -15.33 4.99
CA PHE A 26 9.38 -14.83 6.12
C PHE A 26 9.02 -13.36 6.38
N ILE A 27 8.94 -12.99 7.66
CA ILE A 27 8.82 -11.61 8.13
C ILE A 27 9.86 -11.30 9.20
N THR A 28 10.33 -10.05 9.20
CA THR A 28 11.19 -9.55 10.27
C THR A 28 10.37 -9.17 11.50
N SER A 29 11.04 -9.01 12.65
CA SER A 29 10.42 -8.50 13.88
C SER A 29 9.78 -7.11 13.70
N ARG A 30 10.39 -6.24 12.88
CA ARG A 30 9.84 -4.92 12.56
C ARG A 30 8.50 -5.04 11.82
N GLN A 31 8.44 -5.91 10.81
CA GLN A 31 7.24 -6.15 10.02
C GLN A 31 6.14 -6.81 10.84
N ALA A 32 6.49 -7.76 11.70
CA ALA A 32 5.57 -8.37 12.65
C ALA A 32 4.96 -7.32 13.59
N CYS A 33 5.78 -6.44 14.15
CA CYS A 33 5.33 -5.37 15.05
C CYS A 33 4.40 -4.36 14.35
N ALA A 34 4.69 -4.00 13.10
CA ALA A 34 3.80 -3.13 12.31
C ALA A 34 2.40 -3.73 12.18
N VAL A 35 2.30 -4.99 11.73
CA VAL A 35 1.02 -5.70 11.57
C VAL A 35 0.31 -5.90 12.91
N GLU A 36 1.04 -6.32 13.94
CA GLU A 36 0.52 -6.49 15.30
C GLU A 36 -0.08 -5.18 15.83
N SER A 37 0.65 -4.07 15.72
CA SER A 37 0.21 -2.76 16.22
C SER A 37 -1.07 -2.30 15.55
N ALA A 38 -1.19 -2.48 14.22
CA ALA A 38 -2.39 -2.18 13.48
C ALA A 38 -3.57 -3.05 13.92
N ALA A 39 -3.37 -4.36 14.04
CA ALA A 39 -4.41 -5.30 14.44
C ALA A 39 -4.91 -5.04 15.86
N ARG A 40 -3.99 -4.80 16.79
CA ARG A 40 -4.29 -4.51 18.20
C ARG A 40 -5.03 -3.20 18.39
N MET A 41 -4.64 -2.14 17.68
CA MET A 41 -5.27 -0.82 17.80
C MET A 41 -6.61 -0.73 17.06
N ASN A 42 -6.90 -1.63 16.13
CA ASN A 42 -8.09 -1.60 15.27
C ASN A 42 -8.82 -2.95 15.24
N PRO A 43 -9.37 -3.42 16.39
CA PRO A 43 -9.98 -4.75 16.48
C PRO A 43 -11.17 -4.96 15.54
N ASP A 44 -11.84 -3.89 15.13
CA ASP A 44 -13.01 -3.94 14.24
C ASP A 44 -12.66 -3.90 12.73
N MET A 45 -11.39 -3.62 12.38
CA MET A 45 -10.92 -3.64 10.99
C MET A 45 -10.21 -4.95 10.68
N ASP A 46 -10.42 -5.49 9.48
CA ASP A 46 -9.57 -6.58 9.00
C ASP A 46 -8.21 -6.00 8.57
N VAL A 47 -7.13 -6.66 8.99
CA VAL A 47 -5.75 -6.32 8.67
C VAL A 47 -5.20 -7.37 7.72
N TYR A 48 -5.01 -7.00 6.47
CA TYR A 48 -4.49 -7.86 5.42
C TYR A 48 -2.97 -7.69 5.31
N LEU A 49 -2.25 -8.79 5.47
CA LEU A 49 -0.84 -8.89 5.12
C LEU A 49 -0.73 -9.71 3.82
N LEU A 50 -0.45 -9.02 2.72
CA LEU A 50 -0.42 -9.63 1.39
C LEU A 50 1.02 -9.85 0.92
N PHE A 51 1.35 -11.08 0.56
CA PHE A 51 2.65 -11.45 0.02
C PHE A 51 2.58 -11.63 -1.49
N ALA A 52 3.48 -10.99 -2.22
CA ALA A 52 3.70 -11.27 -3.63
C ALA A 52 4.45 -12.60 -3.86
N SER A 53 5.22 -13.05 -2.86
CA SER A 53 5.98 -14.30 -2.93
C SER A 53 5.09 -15.54 -2.72
N PRO A 54 5.25 -16.62 -3.50
CA PRO A 54 4.41 -17.83 -3.43
C PRO A 54 4.73 -18.75 -2.24
N GLY A 55 5.41 -18.25 -1.21
CA GLY A 55 5.80 -19.04 -0.05
C GLY A 55 4.60 -19.56 0.74
N LEU A 56 4.79 -20.70 1.42
CA LEU A 56 3.82 -21.24 2.36
C LEU A 56 4.09 -20.74 3.78
N ILE A 57 3.04 -20.71 4.60
CA ILE A 57 3.16 -20.53 6.06
C ILE A 57 3.41 -21.90 6.66
N VAL A 58 4.65 -22.15 7.08
CA VAL A 58 5.07 -23.44 7.65
C VAL A 58 5.89 -23.17 8.89
N ASP A 59 5.53 -23.82 10.00
CA ASP A 59 6.25 -23.70 11.26
C ASP A 59 7.42 -24.71 11.33
N TYR A 60 8.65 -24.19 11.24
CA TYR A 60 9.87 -24.94 11.53
C TYR A 60 10.58 -24.40 12.78
N GLY A 61 9.88 -23.66 13.64
CA GLY A 61 10.39 -23.14 14.91
C GLY A 61 11.31 -21.92 14.79
N SER A 62 11.41 -21.30 13.61
CA SER A 62 12.18 -20.05 13.45
C SER A 62 11.49 -18.87 14.13
N GLU A 63 12.22 -17.77 14.34
CA GLU A 63 11.65 -16.57 14.94
C GLU A 63 10.50 -15.98 14.10
N SER A 64 10.66 -15.94 12.78
CA SER A 64 9.60 -15.54 11.85
C SER A 64 8.38 -16.47 11.92
N ASP A 65 8.59 -17.77 12.10
CA ASP A 65 7.48 -18.73 12.20
C ASP A 65 6.65 -18.43 13.45
N LYS A 66 7.31 -18.10 14.57
CA LYS A 66 6.65 -17.67 15.81
C LYS A 66 5.87 -16.37 15.63
N PHE A 67 6.44 -15.38 14.93
CA PHE A 67 5.72 -14.13 14.64
C PHE A 67 4.46 -14.38 13.81
N LEU A 68 4.56 -15.16 12.72
CA LEU A 68 3.41 -15.52 11.90
C LEU A 68 2.36 -16.32 12.70
N HIS A 69 2.81 -17.25 13.54
CA HIS A 69 1.93 -18.03 14.41
C HIS A 69 1.14 -17.13 15.36
N VAL A 70 1.81 -16.22 16.08
CA VAL A 70 1.17 -15.26 16.99
C VAL A 70 0.17 -14.36 16.24
N LEU A 71 0.57 -13.81 15.08
CA LEU A 71 -0.32 -12.98 14.27
C LEU A 71 -1.59 -13.72 13.84
N ILE A 72 -1.51 -15.02 13.54
CA ILE A 72 -2.67 -15.81 13.10
C ILE A 72 -3.54 -16.25 14.28
N THR A 73 -2.94 -16.57 15.42
CA THR A 73 -3.62 -17.18 16.57
C THR A 73 -4.21 -16.17 17.54
N GLU A 74 -3.48 -15.09 17.83
CA GLU A 74 -3.87 -14.09 18.82
C GLU A 74 -4.70 -12.94 18.23
N TYR A 75 -4.61 -12.71 16.91
CA TYR A 75 -5.26 -11.59 16.23
C TYR A 75 -6.25 -12.07 15.18
N PRO A 76 -7.52 -12.33 15.55
CA PRO A 76 -8.51 -12.92 14.62
C PRO A 76 -8.85 -12.01 13.43
N ASN A 77 -8.56 -10.71 13.52
CA ASN A 77 -8.73 -9.74 12.46
C ASN A 77 -7.53 -9.68 11.48
N VAL A 78 -6.44 -10.41 11.73
CA VAL A 78 -5.31 -10.52 10.79
C VAL A 78 -5.61 -11.59 9.73
N LYS A 79 -5.37 -11.24 8.46
CA LYS A 79 -5.53 -12.10 7.29
C LYS A 79 -4.23 -12.12 6.48
N ILE A 80 -3.49 -13.21 6.57
CA ILE A 80 -2.26 -13.40 5.78
C ILE A 80 -2.58 -14.14 4.50
N GLN A 81 -2.22 -13.57 3.34
CA GLN A 81 -2.56 -14.14 2.04
C GLN A 81 -1.44 -13.93 1.02
N HIS A 82 -1.23 -14.90 0.15
CA HIS A 82 -0.44 -14.72 -1.06
C HIS A 82 -1.32 -14.19 -2.20
N PHE A 83 -0.78 -13.30 -3.03
CA PHE A 83 -1.41 -12.88 -4.28
C PHE A 83 -0.41 -12.99 -5.44
N ASN A 84 -0.90 -13.45 -6.58
CA ASN A 84 -0.14 -13.45 -7.81
C ASN A 84 -0.23 -12.06 -8.45
N ILE A 85 0.91 -11.40 -8.65
CA ILE A 85 0.96 -10.03 -9.17
C ILE A 85 0.28 -9.92 -10.54
N GLU A 86 0.56 -10.84 -11.47
CA GLU A 86 -0.02 -10.79 -12.83
C GLU A 86 -1.55 -10.81 -12.79
N ARG A 87 -2.14 -11.69 -11.99
CA ARG A 87 -3.60 -11.73 -11.77
C ARG A 87 -4.12 -10.50 -11.03
N TYR A 88 -3.30 -9.91 -10.17
CA TYR A 88 -3.68 -8.73 -9.41
C TYR A 88 -3.77 -7.49 -10.30
N VAL A 89 -2.86 -7.34 -11.27
CA VAL A 89 -2.84 -6.20 -12.20
C VAL A 89 -3.78 -6.37 -13.40
N GLN A 90 -4.29 -7.57 -13.66
CA GLN A 90 -5.25 -7.84 -14.74
C GLN A 90 -6.51 -6.96 -14.67
N ASN A 91 -6.91 -6.43 -15.82
CA ASN A 91 -8.04 -5.50 -16.00
C ASN A 91 -7.93 -4.25 -15.12
N THR A 92 -6.72 -3.68 -15.03
CA THR A 92 -6.46 -2.44 -14.28
C THR A 92 -5.68 -1.45 -15.15
N PRO A 93 -5.72 -0.14 -14.84
CA PRO A 93 -4.96 0.86 -15.61
C PRO A 93 -3.47 0.55 -15.76
N VAL A 94 -2.88 -0.16 -14.79
CA VAL A 94 -1.43 -0.47 -14.77
C VAL A 94 -1.09 -1.84 -15.37
N GLU A 95 -2.05 -2.58 -15.92
CA GLU A 95 -1.83 -3.92 -16.52
C GLU A 95 -0.71 -3.89 -17.57
N ASP A 96 -0.72 -2.87 -18.43
CA ASP A 96 0.23 -2.73 -19.53
C ASP A 96 1.67 -2.59 -19.07
N LEU A 97 1.92 -2.08 -17.87
CA LEU A 97 3.28 -1.97 -17.32
C LEU A 97 3.90 -3.36 -17.06
N TRP A 98 3.06 -4.35 -16.74
CA TRP A 98 3.46 -5.74 -16.55
C TRP A 98 3.52 -6.49 -17.88
N THR A 99 2.49 -6.38 -18.72
CA THR A 99 2.43 -7.13 -19.99
C THR A 99 3.51 -6.67 -20.98
N SER A 100 3.84 -5.37 -21.02
CA SER A 100 4.96 -4.83 -21.80
C SER A 100 6.34 -5.08 -21.18
N GLY A 101 6.38 -5.45 -19.89
CA GLY A 101 7.59 -5.59 -19.09
C GLY A 101 8.29 -4.28 -18.74
N LYS A 102 7.64 -3.12 -18.95
CA LYS A 102 8.21 -1.79 -18.62
C LYS A 102 8.57 -1.68 -17.13
N ILE A 103 7.73 -2.23 -16.24
CA ILE A 103 7.96 -2.21 -14.79
C ILE A 103 9.26 -2.93 -14.40
N TYR A 104 9.60 -4.03 -15.08
CA TYR A 104 10.79 -4.82 -14.81
C TYR A 104 12.09 -4.19 -15.33
N LYS A 105 11.97 -3.25 -16.29
CA LYS A 105 13.10 -2.49 -16.85
C LYS A 105 13.45 -1.24 -16.03
N SER A 106 12.70 -0.96 -14.98
CA SER A 106 12.99 0.14 -14.05
C SER A 106 14.38 -0.01 -13.43
N SER A 107 15.02 1.12 -13.12
CA SER A 107 16.21 1.18 -12.28
C SER A 107 15.91 0.84 -10.81
N TYR A 108 14.63 0.86 -10.41
CA TYR A 108 14.13 0.60 -9.07
C TYR A 108 12.93 -0.36 -9.07
N PRO A 109 13.07 -1.59 -9.62
CA PRO A 109 11.93 -2.45 -9.94
C PRO A 109 11.12 -2.87 -8.71
N ILE A 110 11.79 -3.12 -7.57
CA ILE A 110 11.12 -3.49 -6.31
C ILE A 110 10.30 -2.30 -5.76
N VAL A 111 10.89 -1.11 -5.77
CA VAL A 111 10.26 0.12 -5.25
C VAL A 111 9.06 0.47 -6.11
N HIS A 112 9.23 0.54 -7.43
CA HIS A 112 8.14 0.90 -8.34
C HIS A 112 7.04 -0.16 -8.40
N THR A 113 7.37 -1.44 -8.25
CA THR A 113 6.36 -2.49 -8.05
C THR A 113 5.57 -2.24 -6.77
N SER A 114 6.23 -1.89 -5.68
CA SER A 114 5.56 -1.57 -4.41
C SER A 114 4.67 -0.32 -4.51
N ASP A 115 5.16 0.74 -5.17
CA ASP A 115 4.41 1.98 -5.40
C ASP A 115 3.15 1.74 -6.24
N ALA A 116 3.26 0.94 -7.31
CA ALA A 116 2.11 0.58 -8.14
C ALA A 116 1.09 -0.24 -7.35
N LEU A 117 1.56 -1.25 -6.62
CA LEU A 117 0.68 -2.20 -5.93
C LEU A 117 -0.06 -1.55 -4.75
N ARG A 118 0.56 -0.63 -4.00
CA ARG A 118 -0.14 0.08 -2.92
C ARG A 118 -1.27 0.97 -3.42
N LEU A 119 -1.02 1.69 -4.53
CA LEU A 119 -2.06 2.50 -5.18
C LEU A 119 -3.16 1.61 -5.75
N LEU A 120 -2.78 0.51 -6.41
CA LEU A 120 -3.72 -0.44 -6.96
C LEU A 120 -4.57 -1.12 -5.89
N THR A 121 -4.02 -1.44 -4.72
CA THR A 121 -4.78 -2.00 -3.60
C THR A 121 -5.86 -1.05 -3.13
N LEU A 122 -5.52 0.24 -2.92
CA LEU A 122 -6.50 1.26 -2.57
C LEU A 122 -7.51 1.50 -3.70
N TRP A 123 -7.09 1.43 -4.97
CA TRP A 123 -8.00 1.51 -6.11
C TRP A 123 -8.96 0.33 -6.19
N LYS A 124 -8.55 -0.89 -5.82
CA LYS A 124 -9.44 -2.06 -5.87
C LYS A 124 -10.43 -2.09 -4.70
N TYR A 125 -10.00 -1.68 -3.51
CA TYR A 125 -10.72 -1.98 -2.27
C TYR A 125 -11.04 -0.76 -1.40
N GLY A 126 -10.48 0.40 -1.70
CA GLY A 126 -10.40 1.51 -0.74
C GLY A 126 -9.64 1.10 0.53
N GLY A 127 -9.91 1.78 1.63
CA GLY A 127 -9.37 1.42 2.95
C GLY A 127 -8.10 2.18 3.28
N ILE A 128 -7.17 1.52 3.97
CA ILE A 128 -5.93 2.11 4.49
C ILE A 128 -4.75 1.25 4.04
N TYR A 129 -3.73 1.86 3.46
CA TYR A 129 -2.43 1.24 3.21
C TYR A 129 -1.40 1.77 4.20
N LEU A 130 -0.60 0.86 4.74
CA LEU A 130 0.53 1.17 5.60
C LEU A 130 1.77 0.39 5.13
N ASP A 131 2.93 1.06 5.12
CA ASP A 131 4.20 0.40 4.95
C ASP A 131 4.48 -0.56 6.12
N LEU A 132 5.25 -1.60 5.83
CA LEU A 132 5.57 -2.68 6.79
C LEU A 132 6.56 -2.26 7.90
N ASP A 133 6.87 -0.97 8.01
CA ASP A 133 7.63 -0.38 9.11
C ASP A 133 6.85 0.74 9.85
N VAL A 134 5.54 0.88 9.56
CA VAL A 134 4.66 1.83 10.25
C VAL A 134 4.04 1.21 11.50
N ILE A 135 4.26 1.84 12.65
CA ILE A 135 3.64 1.45 13.92
C ILE A 135 2.37 2.25 14.18
N VAL A 136 1.26 1.56 14.35
CA VAL A 136 -0.03 2.16 14.68
C VAL A 136 -0.17 2.26 16.19
N VAL A 137 -0.27 3.49 16.69
CA VAL A 137 -0.35 3.78 18.14
C VAL A 137 -1.75 4.22 18.60
N LYS A 138 -2.69 4.40 17.68
CA LYS A 138 -4.08 4.80 17.95
C LYS A 138 -5.05 4.13 16.98
N ASN A 139 -6.29 4.00 17.41
CA ASN A 139 -7.38 3.51 16.57
C ASN A 139 -7.66 4.49 15.41
N LEU A 140 -7.79 3.95 14.20
CA LEU A 140 -7.98 4.66 12.94
C LEU A 140 -9.45 4.68 12.48
N SER A 141 -10.38 4.05 13.20
CA SER A 141 -11.81 4.00 12.86
C SER A 141 -12.43 5.38 12.70
N ASN A 142 -12.04 6.32 13.55
CA ASN A 142 -12.52 7.69 13.54
C ASN A 142 -11.65 8.64 12.71
N PHE A 143 -10.58 8.14 12.08
CA PHE A 143 -9.73 8.96 11.22
C PHE A 143 -10.47 9.26 9.89
N PRO A 144 -10.29 10.44 9.27
CA PRO A 144 -10.91 10.73 7.99
C PRO A 144 -10.69 9.63 6.95
N GLU A 145 -11.67 9.39 6.06
CA GLU A 145 -11.58 8.29 5.09
C GLU A 145 -10.47 8.49 4.06
N ASN A 146 -10.24 9.75 3.67
CA ASN A 146 -9.27 10.16 2.66
C ASN A 146 -8.14 10.92 3.34
N PHE A 147 -6.92 10.37 3.30
CA PHE A 147 -5.76 10.96 3.94
C PHE A 147 -4.46 10.46 3.32
N ALA A 148 -3.39 11.21 3.49
CA ALA A 148 -2.04 10.82 3.11
C ALA A 148 -1.02 11.42 4.08
N GLY A 149 0.03 10.65 4.38
CA GLY A 149 1.11 11.11 5.25
C GLY A 149 1.90 12.25 4.60
N ALA A 150 2.22 13.30 5.36
CA ALA A 150 3.16 14.33 4.91
C ALA A 150 4.61 13.85 5.13
N GLU A 151 5.44 13.91 4.09
CA GLU A 151 6.88 13.64 4.15
C GLU A 151 7.67 14.92 4.45
N ALA A 152 7.27 16.01 3.80
CA ALA A 152 7.84 17.34 3.96
C ALA A 152 6.76 18.40 3.77
N TYR A 153 7.16 19.68 3.87
CA TYR A 153 6.24 20.82 3.75
C TYR A 153 5.40 20.82 2.46
N ASN A 154 5.94 20.25 1.40
CA ASN A 154 5.42 20.27 0.03
C ASN A 154 5.40 18.86 -0.62
N LEU A 155 5.52 17.80 0.17
CA LEU A 155 5.61 16.43 -0.32
C LEU A 155 4.77 15.49 0.55
N LEU A 156 3.90 14.72 -0.10
CA LEU A 156 3.20 13.59 0.53
C LEU A 156 4.04 12.32 0.39
N ALA A 157 4.11 11.53 1.46
CA ALA A 157 4.63 10.16 1.46
C ALA A 157 3.51 9.20 1.08
N ASN A 158 3.83 8.21 0.24
CA ASN A 158 2.89 7.16 -0.13
C ASN A 158 3.01 5.89 0.74
N GLY A 159 3.66 5.98 1.91
CA GLY A 159 3.78 4.89 2.88
C GLY A 159 2.64 4.81 3.91
N VAL A 160 1.83 5.86 4.02
CA VAL A 160 0.64 5.92 4.90
C VAL A 160 -0.46 6.65 4.14
N MET A 161 -1.48 5.93 3.69
CA MET A 161 -2.57 6.50 2.90
C MET A 161 -3.88 5.82 3.26
N GLY A 162 -4.99 6.55 3.15
CA GLY A 162 -6.30 5.93 3.10
C GLY A 162 -7.19 6.66 2.12
N PHE A 163 -7.99 5.91 1.38
CA PHE A 163 -8.95 6.46 0.44
C PHE A 163 -10.24 5.66 0.47
N SER A 164 -11.36 6.38 0.48
CA SER A 164 -12.68 5.79 0.33
C SER A 164 -12.83 5.20 -1.06
N GLN A 165 -13.57 4.09 -1.16
CA GLN A 165 -13.92 3.50 -2.44
C GLN A 165 -15.03 4.28 -3.19
N PHE A 166 -15.51 5.37 -2.59
CA PHE A 166 -16.54 6.24 -3.14
C PHE A 166 -16.11 7.71 -3.09
N GLY A 167 -16.78 8.55 -3.89
CA GLY A 167 -16.57 10.00 -3.90
C GLY A 167 -15.12 10.42 -4.22
N LYS A 168 -14.66 11.49 -3.56
CA LYS A 168 -13.36 12.13 -3.85
C LYS A 168 -12.16 11.17 -3.71
N GLY A 169 -12.17 10.27 -2.72
CA GLY A 169 -11.09 9.29 -2.54
C GLY A 169 -10.95 8.36 -3.74
N ARG A 170 -12.09 7.91 -4.28
CA ARG A 170 -12.16 7.06 -5.47
C ARG A 170 -11.67 7.78 -6.73
N GLU A 171 -12.11 9.02 -6.92
CA GLU A 171 -11.67 9.87 -8.04
C GLU A 171 -10.15 10.08 -7.96
N TYR A 172 -9.66 10.47 -6.80
CA TYR A 172 -8.25 10.73 -6.56
C TYR A 172 -7.36 9.51 -6.84
N ILE A 173 -7.69 8.35 -6.28
CA ILE A 173 -6.88 7.14 -6.48
C ILE A 173 -6.96 6.62 -7.92
N ASN A 174 -8.09 6.85 -8.60
CA ASN A 174 -8.21 6.54 -10.02
C ASN A 174 -7.27 7.40 -10.86
N ASP A 175 -7.25 8.70 -10.63
CA ASP A 175 -6.37 9.62 -11.35
C ASP A 175 -4.90 9.33 -11.07
N CYS A 176 -4.54 9.02 -9.82
CA CYS A 176 -3.19 8.57 -9.47
C CYS A 176 -2.79 7.32 -10.27
N LEU A 177 -3.68 6.32 -10.36
CA LEU A 177 -3.37 5.07 -11.05
C LEU A 177 -3.29 5.24 -12.58
N GLN A 178 -4.08 6.16 -13.15
CA GLN A 178 -3.98 6.55 -14.56
C GLN A 178 -2.69 7.32 -14.85
N ASP A 179 -2.29 8.27 -13.99
CA ASP A 179 -1.00 8.97 -14.08
C ASP A 179 0.15 7.98 -14.01
N PHE A 180 0.08 7.01 -13.09
CA PHE A 180 1.09 5.96 -12.96
C PHE A 180 1.25 5.20 -14.28
N ALA A 181 0.13 4.77 -14.89
CA ALA A 181 0.15 4.01 -16.13
C ALA A 181 0.74 4.80 -17.31
N ILE A 182 0.32 6.05 -17.49
CA ILE A 182 0.69 6.89 -18.63
C ILE A 182 2.10 7.45 -18.48
N ASN A 183 2.42 7.98 -17.30
CA ASN A 183 3.62 8.76 -17.04
C ASN A 183 4.73 7.97 -16.34
N PHE A 184 4.61 6.64 -16.23
CA PHE A 184 5.62 5.81 -15.56
C PHE A 184 7.06 6.14 -16.01
N ASP A 185 7.88 6.55 -15.04
CA ASP A 185 9.31 6.83 -15.21
C ASP A 185 10.14 5.85 -14.37
N GLY A 186 10.70 4.85 -15.03
CA GLY A 186 11.54 3.84 -14.37
C GLY A 186 12.91 4.35 -13.93
N THR A 187 13.32 5.56 -14.30
CA THR A 187 14.67 6.09 -14.05
C THR A 187 14.78 6.86 -12.73
N GLN A 188 13.65 7.27 -12.14
CA GLN A 188 13.59 8.10 -10.94
C GLN A 188 12.94 7.34 -9.78
N TRP A 189 13.63 7.27 -8.63
CA TRP A 189 13.17 6.52 -7.46
C TRP A 189 11.78 6.95 -6.98
N GLY A 190 11.59 8.25 -6.69
CA GLY A 190 10.35 8.77 -6.08
C GLY A 190 9.27 9.22 -7.08
N PHE A 191 9.54 9.16 -8.39
CA PHE A 191 8.64 9.74 -9.39
C PHE A 191 7.28 9.04 -9.43
N ASN A 192 7.24 7.71 -9.30
CA ASN A 192 5.98 6.96 -9.39
C ASN A 192 5.27 6.81 -8.04
N GLY A 193 5.89 7.27 -6.95
CA GLY A 193 5.38 7.14 -5.58
C GLY A 193 5.07 8.51 -4.97
N PRO A 194 5.89 9.01 -4.02
CA PRO A 194 5.67 10.29 -3.33
C PRO A 194 5.38 11.47 -4.27
N HIS A 195 6.13 11.60 -5.37
CA HIS A 195 5.92 12.70 -6.32
C HIS A 195 4.59 12.57 -7.07
N LEU A 196 4.16 11.35 -7.36
CA LEU A 196 2.91 11.08 -8.08
C LEU A 196 1.71 11.51 -7.25
N ILE A 197 1.67 11.06 -6.00
CA ILE A 197 0.58 11.44 -5.08
C ILE A 197 0.64 12.90 -4.64
N THR A 198 1.65 13.65 -5.05
CA THR A 198 1.78 15.09 -4.77
C THR A 198 1.40 15.95 -5.99
N ARG A 199 1.53 15.44 -7.23
CA ARG A 199 1.44 16.23 -8.48
C ARG A 199 0.08 16.17 -9.21
N TYR A 200 -0.96 15.67 -8.56
CA TYR A 200 -2.32 15.45 -9.09
C TYR A 200 -2.72 16.35 -10.30
N ASN A 201 -3.24 15.72 -11.37
CA ASN A 201 -3.76 16.34 -12.61
C ASN A 201 -2.77 17.09 -13.51
N GLY A 202 -1.57 16.56 -13.74
CA GLY A 202 -0.68 17.08 -14.78
C GLY A 202 -0.20 18.53 -14.54
N ILE A 203 -0.37 19.04 -13.32
CA ILE A 203 0.20 20.32 -12.91
C ILE A 203 1.68 20.07 -12.65
N THR A 204 2.44 20.23 -13.73
CA THR A 204 3.86 20.50 -13.65
C THR A 204 4.00 21.78 -12.84
N LEU A 205 4.67 21.69 -11.69
CA LEU A 205 4.91 22.80 -10.77
C LEU A 205 3.62 23.37 -10.18
N PHE A 206 3.15 22.82 -9.05
CA PHE A 206 2.91 23.74 -7.95
C PHE A 206 4.22 24.52 -7.80
N THR A 207 4.24 25.76 -8.28
CA THR A 207 5.13 26.74 -7.64
C THR A 207 4.88 26.57 -6.15
N PHE A 208 5.94 26.30 -5.39
CA PHE A 208 5.91 25.91 -3.98
C PHE A 208 5.40 27.03 -3.05
N THR A 209 4.39 27.78 -3.47
CA THR A 209 3.80 28.92 -2.79
C THR A 209 2.51 28.52 -2.05
N GLU A 210 1.81 27.48 -2.50
CA GLU A 210 0.62 26.93 -1.83
C GLU A 210 1.02 25.82 -0.84
N PRO A 211 0.72 25.93 0.47
CA PRO A 211 0.99 24.88 1.44
C PRO A 211 0.25 23.58 1.08
N ILE A 212 0.86 22.41 1.31
CA ILE A 212 0.23 21.09 1.09
C ILE A 212 -1.13 20.94 1.78
N ARG A 213 -1.33 21.71 2.86
CA ARG A 213 -2.59 21.83 3.58
C ARG A 213 -3.74 22.34 2.71
N THR A 214 -3.51 23.31 1.83
CA THR A 214 -4.55 23.85 0.93
C THR A 214 -4.94 22.80 -0.10
N PHE A 215 -3.95 22.17 -0.74
CA PHE A 215 -4.16 21.05 -1.67
C PHE A 215 -5.00 19.93 -1.04
N CYS A 216 -4.61 19.49 0.17
CA CYS A 216 -5.33 18.48 0.93
C CYS A 216 -6.80 18.89 1.17
N GLN A 217 -7.04 20.13 1.62
CA GLN A 217 -8.40 20.64 1.88
C GLN A 217 -9.29 20.67 0.64
N GLU A 218 -8.78 21.14 -0.51
CA GLU A 218 -9.55 21.22 -1.77
C GLU A 218 -10.01 19.84 -2.24
N HIS A 219 -9.14 18.84 -2.08
CA HIS A 219 -9.37 17.47 -2.53
C HIS A 219 -10.00 16.58 -1.46
N GLY A 220 -10.28 17.13 -0.28
CA GLY A 220 -10.86 16.40 0.84
C GLY A 220 -9.94 15.27 1.35
N ILE A 221 -8.63 15.44 1.19
CA ILE A 221 -7.57 14.61 1.78
C ILE A 221 -7.15 15.29 3.08
N TYR A 222 -6.98 14.53 4.15
CA TYR A 222 -6.61 15.05 5.47
C TYR A 222 -5.24 14.59 5.94
#